data_AF-A0A0S8E4V5-F1
#
_entry.id   AF-A0A0S8E4V5-F1
#
_cell.length_a   1.000
_cell.length_b   1.000
_cell.length_c   1.000
_cell.angle_alpha   90.00
_cell.angle_beta   90.00
_cell.angle_gamma   90.00
#
_symmetry.space_group_name_H-M   'P 1'
#
loop_
_entity.id
_entity.type
_entity.pdbx_description
1 polymer ?
#
loop_
_entity_poly.entity_id
_entity_poly.type
_entity_poly.pdbx_seq_one_letter_code
_entity_poly.pdbx_strand_id
1 'polypeptide(L)'
;MDWGTHMVLAAKLLESSKMDPGAAIYSVIPVIDQKPAHFHRVYAHILENQPDFLDVTLELFKRPEVTKRDFRALEGFISNKLNQLERQLDEAPVNEFVKRRSIEKKIYAFQRIGEETPGFLKLLDEAKDVVGDDKVTKISTDKLAAAVSLLSHTFFDTFNNPVQIFLPTCSYCSAQWEFWSKIDYMKFRGEFYKPENIVPFRKEIAASKIWNVILKPEALMKAMIIRLGEMGQPAIPYEIVDMGVRDFLRYMNINEYQRADAELKFLYELEDEIAAIIYKKFLRSDFNE
;
A
#
# COMPACT_ATOMS: atom_id res chain seq x y z
N MET A 1 -4.78 -8.00 -0.81
CA MET A 1 -5.18 -8.19 0.61
C MET A 1 -6.65 -7.83 0.81
N ASP A 2 -7.27 -8.11 1.97
CA ASP A 2 -8.31 -7.22 2.49
C ASP A 2 -7.64 -6.17 3.41
N TRP A 3 -8.36 -5.09 3.75
CA TRP A 3 -7.72 -3.89 4.31
C TRP A 3 -7.12 -4.14 5.70
N GLY A 4 -7.81 -4.93 6.54
CA GLY A 4 -7.28 -5.35 7.84
C GLY A 4 -6.00 -6.18 7.71
N THR A 5 -5.92 -7.06 6.71
CA THR A 5 -4.69 -7.82 6.45
C THR A 5 -3.54 -6.93 5.98
N HIS A 6 -3.81 -5.94 5.13
CA HIS A 6 -2.79 -4.97 4.73
C HIS A 6 -2.20 -4.23 5.94
N MET A 7 -3.04 -3.78 6.88
CA MET A 7 -2.56 -3.11 8.09
C MET A 7 -1.70 -4.02 8.97
N VAL A 8 -2.12 -5.28 9.16
CA VAL A 8 -1.35 -6.26 9.96
C VAL A 8 0.03 -6.50 9.34
N LEU A 9 0.08 -6.76 8.02
CA LEU A 9 1.34 -7.00 7.32
C LEU A 9 2.23 -5.76 7.29
N ALA A 10 1.65 -4.58 7.09
CA ALA A 10 2.38 -3.31 7.13
C ALA A 10 2.97 -3.04 8.52
N ALA A 11 2.21 -3.25 9.60
CA ALA A 11 2.71 -3.12 10.96
C ALA A 11 3.92 -4.06 11.20
N LYS A 12 3.86 -5.31 10.74
CA LYS A 12 4.98 -6.26 10.86
C LYS A 12 6.21 -5.85 10.04
N LEU A 13 6.04 -5.31 8.84
CA LEU A 13 7.15 -4.74 8.06
C LEU A 13 7.78 -3.54 8.77
N LEU A 14 6.97 -2.66 9.35
CA LEU A 14 7.44 -1.49 10.10
C LEU A 14 8.23 -1.90 11.34
N GLU A 15 7.74 -2.86 12.12
CA GLU A 15 8.44 -3.45 13.27
C GLU A 15 9.80 -4.04 12.85
N SER A 16 9.81 -4.85 11.78
CA SER A 16 11.02 -5.46 11.21
C SER A 16 12.01 -4.43 10.68
N SER A 17 11.54 -3.21 10.38
CA SER A 17 12.36 -2.09 9.93
C SER A 17 12.70 -1.09 11.04
N LYS A 18 12.37 -1.41 12.30
CA LYS A 18 12.52 -0.52 13.48
C LYS A 18 11.84 0.84 13.33
N MET A 19 10.74 0.89 12.59
CA MET A 19 9.91 2.08 12.40
C MET A 19 8.66 2.03 13.28
N ASP A 20 7.95 3.15 13.39
CA ASP A 20 6.72 3.24 14.17
C ASP A 20 5.57 2.48 13.48
N PRO A 21 5.02 1.40 14.09
CA PRO A 21 3.91 0.63 13.51
C PRO A 21 2.62 1.45 13.40
N GLY A 22 2.53 2.62 14.05
CA GLY A 22 1.47 3.59 13.83
C GLY A 22 1.35 4.10 12.39
N ALA A 23 2.37 3.89 11.55
CA ALA A 23 2.31 4.16 10.12
C ALA A 23 1.58 3.07 9.32
N ALA A 24 1.13 1.96 9.92
CA ALA A 24 0.43 0.90 9.21
C ALA A 24 -0.87 1.37 8.53
N ILE A 25 -1.50 2.44 9.02
CA ILE A 25 -2.70 3.03 8.41
C ILE A 25 -2.47 3.48 6.96
N TYR A 26 -1.23 3.79 6.56
CA TYR A 26 -0.95 4.22 5.19
C TYR A 26 -1.08 3.07 4.17
N SER A 27 -1.08 1.81 4.63
CA SER A 27 -1.26 0.64 3.76
C SER A 27 -2.69 0.45 3.26
N VAL A 28 -3.66 1.27 3.67
CA VAL A 28 -5.04 1.20 3.15
C VAL A 28 -5.40 2.39 2.27
N ILE A 29 -4.48 3.33 2.07
CA ILE A 29 -4.71 4.49 1.21
C ILE A 29 -5.06 4.09 -0.23
N PRO A 30 -4.47 3.06 -0.85
CA PRO A 30 -4.83 2.74 -2.23
C PRO A 30 -6.29 2.31 -2.44
N VAL A 31 -7.03 2.02 -1.36
CA VAL A 31 -8.48 1.74 -1.41
C VAL A 31 -9.31 2.94 -1.86
N ILE A 32 -8.77 4.16 -1.78
CA ILE A 32 -9.49 5.39 -2.15
C ILE A 32 -10.03 5.37 -3.58
N ASP A 33 -9.41 4.56 -4.45
CA ASP A 33 -9.76 4.42 -5.87
C ASP A 33 -11.03 3.63 -6.18
N GLN A 34 -11.73 3.13 -5.15
CA GLN A 34 -13.08 2.57 -5.31
C GLN A 34 -14.09 3.53 -5.94
N LYS A 35 -13.87 4.83 -5.82
CA LYS A 35 -14.68 5.85 -6.48
C LYS A 35 -13.77 6.88 -7.17
N PRO A 36 -14.08 7.28 -8.42
CA PRO A 36 -15.09 6.69 -9.30
C PRO A 36 -14.69 5.28 -9.79
N ALA A 37 -15.66 4.46 -10.19
CA ALA A 37 -15.43 3.05 -10.52
C ALA A 37 -14.38 2.80 -11.63
N HIS A 38 -14.16 3.77 -12.51
CA HIS A 38 -13.14 3.67 -13.58
C HIS A 38 -11.69 3.83 -13.08
N PHE A 39 -11.49 4.28 -11.84
CA PHE A 39 -10.19 4.31 -11.18
C PHE A 39 -9.90 3.08 -10.32
N HIS A 40 -10.90 2.24 -10.08
CA HIS A 40 -10.83 1.13 -9.14
C HIS A 40 -9.63 0.22 -9.41
N ARG A 41 -8.71 0.17 -8.44
CA ARG A 41 -7.45 -0.60 -8.41
C ARG A 41 -6.44 -0.28 -9.51
N VAL A 42 -6.68 0.79 -10.26
CA VAL A 42 -5.76 1.25 -11.29
C VAL A 42 -5.08 2.51 -10.80
N TYR A 43 -5.81 3.47 -10.23
CA TYR A 43 -5.28 4.80 -10.03
C TYR A 43 -4.34 4.91 -8.83
N ALA A 44 -4.72 4.35 -7.68
CA ALA A 44 -3.95 4.54 -6.45
C ALA A 44 -2.76 3.57 -6.31
N HIS A 45 -2.72 2.54 -7.16
CA HIS A 45 -1.64 1.56 -7.22
C HIS A 45 -0.46 2.02 -8.08
N ILE A 46 -0.63 3.09 -8.87
CA ILE A 46 0.41 3.63 -9.75
C ILE A 46 1.49 4.32 -8.92
N LEU A 47 2.74 3.90 -9.09
CA LEU A 47 3.89 4.44 -8.35
C LEU A 47 4.05 5.95 -8.54
N GLU A 48 3.83 6.46 -9.74
CA GLU A 48 3.89 7.90 -10.06
C GLU A 48 2.86 8.73 -9.27
N ASN A 49 1.74 8.13 -8.84
CA ASN A 49 0.69 8.83 -8.11
C ASN A 49 0.87 8.76 -6.58
N GLN A 50 1.62 7.76 -6.09
CA GLN A 50 1.79 7.54 -4.65
C GLN A 50 2.37 8.74 -3.88
N PRO A 51 3.35 9.52 -4.42
CA PRO A 51 3.81 10.75 -3.77
C PRO A 51 2.71 11.75 -3.41
N ASP A 52 1.78 12.00 -4.34
CA ASP A 52 0.68 12.94 -4.12
C ASP A 52 -0.27 12.43 -3.03
N PHE A 53 -0.59 11.13 -3.03
CA PHE A 53 -1.43 10.54 -1.99
C PHE A 53 -0.75 10.56 -0.62
N LEU A 54 0.54 10.23 -0.57
CA LEU A 54 1.31 10.22 0.67
C LEU A 54 1.37 11.62 1.30
N ASP A 55 1.67 12.66 0.50
CA ASP A 55 1.73 14.04 0.99
C ASP A 55 0.37 14.50 1.54
N VAL A 56 -0.73 14.20 0.83
CA VAL A 56 -2.09 14.54 1.26
C VAL A 56 -2.48 13.77 2.52
N THR A 57 -2.21 12.47 2.59
CA THR A 57 -2.49 11.66 3.78
C THR A 57 -1.69 12.16 4.98
N LEU A 58 -0.41 12.50 4.82
CA LEU A 58 0.42 13.06 5.88
C LEU A 58 -0.12 14.42 6.35
N GLU A 59 -0.55 15.29 5.44
CA GLU A 59 -1.18 16.56 5.80
C GLU A 59 -2.45 16.33 6.62
N LEU A 60 -3.31 15.40 6.18
CA LEU A 60 -4.58 15.09 6.84
C LEU A 60 -4.36 14.44 8.21
N PHE A 61 -3.49 13.44 8.31
CA PHE A 61 -3.30 12.67 9.55
C PHE A 61 -2.50 13.40 10.64
N LYS A 62 -1.76 14.46 10.27
CA LYS A 62 -1.16 15.39 11.25
C LYS A 62 -2.20 16.25 11.98
N ARG A 63 -3.43 16.30 11.49
CA ARG A 63 -4.49 17.14 12.05
C ARG A 63 -4.97 16.60 13.40
N PRO A 64 -5.10 17.45 14.43
CA PRO A 64 -5.64 17.02 15.72
C PRO A 64 -7.07 16.48 15.61
N GLU A 65 -7.83 16.91 14.60
CA GLU A 65 -9.17 16.42 14.30
C GLU A 65 -9.18 14.90 14.03
N VAL A 66 -8.15 14.36 13.35
CA VAL A 66 -8.04 12.92 13.09
C VAL A 66 -7.78 12.16 14.38
N THR A 67 -6.80 12.59 15.18
CA THR A 67 -6.48 11.93 16.46
C THR A 67 -7.65 12.00 17.45
N LYS A 68 -8.39 13.12 17.47
CA LYS A 68 -9.59 13.31 18.32
C LYS A 68 -10.84 12.66 17.75
N ARG A 69 -10.79 12.13 16.52
CA ARG A 69 -11.94 11.61 15.76
C ARG A 69 -13.07 12.63 15.63
N ASP A 70 -12.72 13.92 15.52
CA ASP A 70 -13.67 15.00 15.25
C ASP A 70 -13.88 15.12 13.74
N PHE A 71 -14.67 14.19 13.20
CA PHE A 71 -14.90 14.11 11.75
C PHE A 71 -15.65 15.33 11.21
N ARG A 72 -16.44 16.02 12.03
CA ARG A 72 -17.13 17.24 11.61
C ARG A 72 -16.14 18.39 11.40
N ALA A 73 -15.22 18.59 12.33
CA ALA A 73 -14.17 19.58 12.15
C ALA A 73 -13.22 19.22 11.00
N LEU A 74 -12.92 17.92 10.84
CA LEU A 74 -12.12 17.41 9.73
C LEU A 74 -12.78 17.70 8.38
N GLU A 75 -14.09 17.45 8.25
CA GLU A 75 -14.87 17.71 7.05
C GLU A 75 -14.85 19.20 6.69
N GLY A 76 -14.99 20.09 7.68
CA GLY A 76 -14.84 21.53 7.48
C GLY A 76 -13.44 21.95 6.99
N PHE A 77 -12.38 21.31 7.50
CA PHE A 77 -11.02 21.52 6.99
C PHE A 77 -10.89 21.06 5.54
N ILE A 78 -11.38 19.86 5.22
CA ILE A 78 -11.33 19.29 3.87
C ILE A 78 -12.08 20.19 2.88
N SER A 79 -13.32 20.61 3.20
CA SER A 79 -14.09 21.50 2.33
C SER A 79 -13.37 22.82 2.04
N ASN A 80 -12.72 23.41 3.06
CA ASN A 80 -11.92 24.63 2.87
C ASN A 80 -10.72 24.37 1.95
N LYS A 81 -10.03 23.24 2.11
CA LYS A 81 -8.89 22.88 1.28
C LYS A 81 -9.30 22.60 -0.17
N LEU A 82 -10.41 21.90 -0.39
CA LEU A 82 -10.96 21.64 -1.72
C LEU A 82 -11.30 22.96 -2.43
N ASN A 83 -12.02 23.86 -1.77
CA ASN A 83 -12.32 25.19 -2.33
C ASN A 83 -11.06 25.98 -2.72
N GLN A 84 -9.97 25.87 -1.95
CA GLN A 84 -8.69 26.51 -2.29
C GLN A 84 -8.04 25.88 -3.52
N LEU A 85 -8.03 24.55 -3.61
CA LEU A 85 -7.45 23.83 -4.74
C LEU A 85 -8.25 24.02 -6.03
N GLU A 86 -9.59 24.06 -5.95
CA GLU A 86 -10.45 24.36 -7.09
C GLU A 86 -10.18 25.76 -7.65
N ARG A 87 -10.05 26.78 -6.79
CA ARG A 87 -9.63 28.12 -7.22
C ARG A 87 -8.25 28.12 -7.89
N GLN A 88 -7.29 27.38 -7.32
CA GLN A 88 -5.96 27.25 -7.94
C GLN A 88 -6.02 26.56 -9.31
N LEU A 89 -6.93 25.59 -9.48
CA LEU A 89 -7.14 24.91 -10.76
C LEU A 89 -7.76 25.86 -11.80
N ASP A 90 -8.73 26.68 -11.39
CA ASP A 90 -9.37 27.67 -12.26
C ASP A 90 -8.40 28.78 -12.69
N GLU A 91 -7.51 29.19 -11.79
CA GLU A 91 -6.47 30.20 -12.05
C GLU A 91 -5.28 29.65 -12.86
N ALA A 92 -5.07 28.32 -12.89
CA ALA A 92 -3.95 27.73 -13.60
C ALA A 92 -4.14 27.80 -15.14
N PRO A 93 -3.15 28.32 -15.89
CA PRO A 93 -3.24 28.38 -17.36
C PRO A 93 -3.57 27.03 -17.98
N VAL A 94 -4.49 27.02 -18.96
CA VAL A 94 -5.00 25.77 -19.60
C VAL A 94 -3.88 24.94 -20.23
N ASN A 95 -2.80 25.58 -20.68
CA ASN A 95 -1.63 24.93 -21.26
C ASN A 95 -0.63 24.38 -20.21
N GLU A 96 -0.77 24.68 -18.93
CA GLU A 96 0.06 24.12 -17.84
C GLU A 96 -0.48 22.75 -17.39
N PHE A 97 -0.56 21.79 -18.31
CA PHE A 97 -1.15 20.46 -18.08
C PHE A 97 -0.59 19.73 -16.86
N VAL A 98 0.73 19.77 -16.65
CA VAL A 98 1.40 19.09 -15.52
C VAL A 98 0.93 19.67 -14.18
N LYS A 99 0.85 21.01 -14.09
CA LYS A 99 0.42 21.70 -12.88
C LYS A 99 -1.06 21.45 -12.60
N ARG A 100 -1.91 21.58 -13.63
CA ARG A 100 -3.36 21.30 -13.53
C ARG A 100 -3.60 19.87 -13.04
N ARG A 101 -2.94 18.88 -13.66
CA ARG A 101 -3.03 17.47 -13.27
C ARG A 101 -2.58 17.23 -11.82
N SER A 102 -1.53 17.89 -11.35
CA SER A 102 -1.09 17.78 -9.95
C SER A 102 -2.14 18.35 -8.98
N ILE A 103 -2.81 19.46 -9.33
CA ILE A 103 -3.90 20.01 -8.52
C ILE A 103 -5.11 19.07 -8.50
N GLU A 104 -5.52 18.55 -9.66
CA GLU A 104 -6.62 17.58 -9.78
C GLU A 104 -6.36 16.32 -8.94
N LYS A 105 -5.13 15.77 -8.98
CA LYS A 105 -4.70 14.65 -8.13
C LYS A 105 -4.90 14.96 -6.64
N LYS A 106 -4.52 16.17 -6.20
CA LYS A 106 -4.67 16.59 -4.80
C LYS A 106 -6.13 16.76 -4.40
N ILE A 107 -6.96 17.37 -5.25
CA ILE A 107 -8.41 17.50 -5.02
C ILE A 107 -9.00 16.10 -4.80
N TYR A 108 -8.72 15.19 -5.72
CA TYR A 108 -9.16 13.81 -5.64
C TYR A 108 -8.70 13.14 -4.34
N ALA A 109 -7.41 13.25 -4.01
CA ALA A 109 -6.83 12.66 -2.82
C ALA A 109 -7.49 13.20 -1.53
N PHE A 110 -7.63 14.53 -1.38
CA PHE A 110 -8.26 15.13 -0.20
C PHE A 110 -9.68 14.66 -0.02
N GLN A 111 -10.46 14.65 -1.10
CA GLN A 111 -11.83 14.18 -1.07
C GLN A 111 -11.90 12.72 -0.64
N ARG A 112 -11.21 11.83 -1.35
CA ARG A 112 -11.35 10.39 -1.14
C ARG A 112 -10.72 9.91 0.17
N ILE A 113 -9.53 10.40 0.53
CA ILE A 113 -8.90 10.05 1.81
C ILE A 113 -9.76 10.58 2.96
N GLY A 114 -10.29 11.80 2.84
CA GLY A 114 -11.20 12.38 3.82
C GLY A 114 -12.44 11.53 4.08
N GLU A 115 -13.13 11.12 3.01
CA GLU A 115 -14.31 10.25 3.08
C GLU A 115 -14.03 8.88 3.73
N GLU A 116 -12.88 8.28 3.44
CA GLU A 116 -12.53 6.94 3.93
C GLU A 116 -11.85 6.94 5.31
N THR A 117 -11.40 8.10 5.81
CA THR A 117 -10.66 8.23 7.09
C THR A 117 -11.37 7.56 8.27
N PRO A 118 -12.69 7.71 8.49
CA PRO A 118 -13.38 7.01 9.58
C PRO A 118 -13.26 5.48 9.49
N GLY A 119 -13.34 4.93 8.26
CA GLY A 119 -13.19 3.50 8.00
C GLY A 119 -11.76 3.02 8.26
N PHE A 120 -10.76 3.80 7.85
CA PHE A 120 -9.35 3.50 8.11
C PHE A 120 -9.03 3.46 9.60
N LEU A 121 -9.55 4.41 10.39
CA LEU A 121 -9.33 4.43 11.84
C LEU A 121 -9.98 3.23 12.54
N LYS A 122 -11.14 2.78 12.08
CA LYS A 122 -11.78 1.57 12.60
C LYS A 122 -10.91 0.33 12.36
N LEU A 123 -10.35 0.19 11.16
CA LEU A 123 -9.46 -0.94 10.84
C LEU A 123 -8.17 -0.91 11.65
N LEU A 124 -7.66 0.29 11.95
CA LEU A 124 -6.49 0.45 12.81
C LEU A 124 -6.74 -0.09 14.22
N ASP A 125 -7.94 0.15 14.76
CA ASP A 125 -8.38 -0.39 16.05
C ASP A 125 -8.45 -1.93 16.01
N GLU A 126 -8.98 -2.50 14.92
CA GLU A 126 -9.08 -3.96 14.75
C GLU A 126 -7.70 -4.63 14.56
N ALA A 127 -6.75 -3.94 13.94
CA ALA A 127 -5.40 -4.46 13.72
C ALA A 127 -4.60 -4.59 15.04
N LYS A 128 -4.90 -3.74 16.03
CA LYS A 128 -4.25 -3.72 17.34
C LYS A 128 -4.17 -5.10 17.99
N ASP A 129 -5.30 -5.82 18.05
CA ASP A 129 -5.41 -7.11 18.73
C ASP A 129 -4.62 -8.23 18.04
N VAL A 130 -4.44 -8.11 16.71
CA VAL A 130 -3.71 -9.10 15.93
C VAL A 130 -2.20 -8.84 15.99
N VAL A 131 -1.79 -7.57 15.90
CA VAL A 131 -0.37 -7.19 15.93
C VAL A 131 0.22 -7.34 17.33
N GLY A 132 -0.57 -7.02 18.36
CA GLY A 132 -0.14 -7.04 19.75
C GLY A 132 0.65 -5.80 20.18
N ASP A 133 0.56 -4.69 19.44
CA ASP A 133 1.22 -3.41 19.77
C ASP A 133 0.22 -2.25 19.75
N ASP A 134 0.02 -1.63 20.93
CA ASP A 134 -0.81 -0.45 21.13
C ASP A 134 -0.38 0.76 20.31
N LYS A 135 0.90 0.84 19.91
CA LYS A 135 1.41 1.91 19.03
C LYS A 135 0.75 1.92 17.66
N VAL A 136 0.22 0.79 17.18
CA VAL A 136 -0.53 0.73 15.91
C VAL A 136 -1.65 1.77 15.89
N THR A 137 -2.33 2.00 17.03
CA THR A 137 -3.43 2.98 17.13
C THR A 137 -2.98 4.44 17.20
N LYS A 138 -1.67 4.71 17.33
CA LYS A 138 -1.10 6.04 17.40
C LYS A 138 -0.53 6.40 16.04
N ILE A 139 -1.32 7.09 15.23
CA ILE A 139 -0.96 7.41 13.84
C ILE A 139 0.39 8.13 13.80
N SER A 140 1.35 7.48 13.14
CA SER A 140 2.66 8.07 12.89
C SER A 140 2.57 9.08 11.76
N THR A 141 3.39 10.11 11.82
CA THR A 141 3.51 11.12 10.76
C THR A 141 4.91 11.14 10.14
N ASP A 142 5.69 10.09 10.42
CA ASP A 142 6.99 9.85 9.80
C ASP A 142 6.81 9.47 8.32
N LYS A 143 7.42 10.27 7.44
CA LYS A 143 7.23 10.14 5.99
C LYS A 143 7.78 8.81 5.46
N LEU A 144 8.91 8.34 6.00
CA LEU A 144 9.58 7.11 5.56
C LEU A 144 8.77 5.87 5.93
N ALA A 145 8.30 5.79 7.18
CA ALA A 145 7.40 4.74 7.64
C ALA A 145 6.09 4.72 6.84
N ALA A 146 5.49 5.89 6.60
CA ALA A 146 4.28 6.02 5.80
C ALA A 146 4.49 5.55 4.35
N ALA A 147 5.64 5.85 3.73
CA ALA A 147 5.98 5.41 2.37
C ALA A 147 6.17 3.89 2.28
N VAL A 148 6.88 3.27 3.24
CA VAL A 148 7.02 1.81 3.32
C VAL A 148 5.65 1.15 3.45
N SER A 149 4.81 1.67 4.35
CA SER A 149 3.47 1.15 4.55
C SER A 149 2.59 1.29 3.30
N LEU A 150 2.66 2.42 2.59
CA LEU A 150 1.91 2.65 1.36
C LEU A 150 2.33 1.66 0.26
N LEU A 151 3.63 1.55 -0.01
CA LEU A 151 4.17 0.63 -1.03
C LEU A 151 3.83 -0.84 -0.73
N SER A 152 3.82 -1.21 0.56
CA SER A 152 3.47 -2.57 0.97
C SER A 152 2.05 -2.97 0.52
N HIS A 153 1.12 -2.02 0.40
CA HIS A 153 -0.21 -2.31 -0.15
C HIS A 153 -0.09 -2.86 -1.56
N THR A 154 0.57 -2.12 -2.45
CA THR A 154 0.71 -2.46 -3.86
C THR A 154 1.44 -3.80 -4.03
N PHE A 155 2.46 -4.04 -3.20
CA PHE A 155 3.15 -5.32 -3.14
C PHE A 155 2.23 -6.47 -2.71
N PHE A 156 1.55 -6.37 -1.57
CA PHE A 156 0.68 -7.45 -1.08
C PHE A 156 -0.61 -7.64 -1.88
N ASP A 157 -1.03 -6.64 -2.66
CA ASP A 157 -2.23 -6.80 -3.50
C ASP A 157 -2.01 -7.71 -4.71
N THR A 158 -0.74 -7.96 -5.08
CA THR A 158 -0.35 -8.94 -6.12
C THR A 158 -0.81 -10.38 -5.83
N PHE A 159 -1.07 -10.72 -4.56
CA PHE A 159 -1.66 -12.00 -4.17
C PHE A 159 -3.14 -12.11 -4.58
N ASN A 160 -3.82 -11.01 -4.82
CA ASN A 160 -5.26 -10.97 -5.02
C ASN A 160 -5.66 -10.45 -6.39
N ASN A 161 -4.92 -9.48 -6.94
CA ASN A 161 -5.25 -8.80 -8.18
C ASN A 161 -3.97 -8.53 -8.99
N PRO A 162 -4.08 -8.46 -10.33
CA PRO A 162 -2.97 -8.01 -11.15
C PRO A 162 -2.84 -6.50 -11.02
N VAL A 163 -1.63 -6.01 -10.76
CA VAL A 163 -1.37 -4.60 -10.44
C VAL A 163 -0.56 -3.94 -11.55
N GLN A 164 -1.01 -2.78 -12.03
CA GLN A 164 -0.31 -2.00 -13.07
C GLN A 164 0.46 -0.83 -12.47
N ILE A 165 1.46 -1.13 -11.63
CA ILE A 165 2.20 -0.13 -10.84
C ILE A 165 2.97 0.90 -11.69
N PHE A 166 3.42 0.53 -12.89
CA PHE A 166 4.26 1.38 -13.75
C PHE A 166 3.50 2.15 -14.84
N LEU A 167 2.18 2.26 -14.76
CA LEU A 167 1.45 3.17 -15.65
C LEU A 167 1.90 4.63 -15.42
N PRO A 168 1.83 5.49 -16.45
CA PRO A 168 1.44 5.17 -17.83
C PRO A 168 2.57 4.59 -18.68
N THR A 169 3.80 4.54 -18.16
CA THR A 169 5.01 4.15 -18.90
C THR A 169 5.01 2.69 -19.35
N CYS A 170 4.42 1.80 -18.53
CA CYS A 170 4.21 0.40 -18.88
C CYS A 170 2.82 -0.06 -18.42
N SER A 171 2.08 -0.73 -19.32
CA SER A 171 0.76 -1.28 -19.03
C SER A 171 0.79 -2.73 -18.55
N TYR A 172 1.96 -3.34 -18.40
CA TYR A 172 2.08 -4.73 -17.97
C TYR A 172 1.73 -4.87 -16.49
N CYS A 173 1.16 -6.02 -16.15
CA CYS A 173 0.69 -6.32 -14.81
C CYS A 173 1.75 -7.10 -14.02
N SER A 174 1.88 -6.74 -12.75
CA SER A 174 2.59 -7.50 -11.72
C SER A 174 1.59 -8.34 -10.93
N ALA A 175 1.84 -9.65 -10.81
CA ALA A 175 1.03 -10.52 -9.96
C ALA A 175 1.82 -11.73 -9.47
N GLN A 176 1.27 -12.42 -8.47
CA GLN A 176 1.80 -13.68 -7.97
C GLN A 176 1.38 -14.86 -8.88
N TRP A 177 1.85 -14.86 -10.13
CA TRP A 177 1.40 -15.76 -11.19
C TRP A 177 1.59 -17.25 -10.87
N GLU A 178 2.75 -17.61 -10.32
CA GLU A 178 3.04 -19.01 -9.92
C GLU A 178 2.16 -19.44 -8.74
N PHE A 179 1.94 -18.55 -7.78
CA PHE A 179 1.03 -18.84 -6.68
C PHE A 179 -0.41 -19.05 -7.18
N TRP A 180 -0.89 -18.21 -8.10
CA TRP A 180 -2.24 -18.35 -8.69
C TRP A 180 -2.43 -19.63 -9.50
N SER A 181 -1.39 -20.15 -10.16
CA SER A 181 -1.50 -21.40 -10.91
C SER A 181 -1.67 -22.62 -9.99
N LYS A 182 -1.17 -22.54 -8.75
CA LYS A 182 -1.21 -23.60 -7.73
C LYS A 182 -2.47 -23.60 -6.87
N ILE A 183 -3.19 -22.48 -6.74
CA ILE A 183 -4.43 -22.41 -5.94
C ILE A 183 -5.72 -22.57 -6.77
N ASP A 184 -6.79 -23.04 -6.12
CA ASP A 184 -8.15 -22.85 -6.65
C ASP A 184 -8.49 -21.37 -6.50
N TYR A 185 -8.20 -20.60 -7.55
CA TYR A 185 -8.31 -19.15 -7.55
C TYR A 185 -9.74 -18.68 -7.26
N MET A 186 -10.77 -19.33 -7.82
CA MET A 186 -12.15 -18.91 -7.60
C MET A 186 -12.60 -19.20 -6.17
N LYS A 187 -12.23 -20.36 -5.62
CA LYS A 187 -12.47 -20.68 -4.21
C LYS A 187 -11.74 -19.71 -3.29
N PHE A 188 -10.45 -19.45 -3.55
CA PHE A 188 -9.67 -18.47 -2.79
C PHE A 188 -10.34 -17.10 -2.78
N ARG A 189 -10.71 -16.58 -3.96
CA ARG A 189 -11.39 -15.28 -4.09
C ARG A 189 -12.74 -15.23 -3.36
N GLY A 190 -13.48 -16.33 -3.32
CA GLY A 190 -14.81 -16.39 -2.69
C GLY A 190 -14.81 -16.70 -1.19
N GLU A 191 -13.76 -17.37 -0.68
CA GLU A 191 -13.76 -17.90 0.69
C GLU A 191 -12.65 -17.35 1.59
N PHE A 192 -11.50 -16.93 1.04
CA PHE A 192 -10.36 -16.53 1.86
C PHE A 192 -10.67 -15.39 2.82
N TYR A 193 -11.49 -14.44 2.38
CA TYR A 193 -11.85 -13.25 3.17
C TYR A 193 -12.96 -13.50 4.20
N LYS A 194 -13.53 -14.70 4.25
CA LYS A 194 -14.50 -15.04 5.29
C LYS A 194 -13.81 -15.14 6.66
N PRO A 195 -14.46 -14.74 7.78
CA PRO A 195 -13.83 -14.72 9.10
C PRO A 195 -13.13 -16.03 9.50
N GLU A 196 -13.69 -17.18 9.15
CA GLU A 196 -13.15 -18.52 9.42
C GLU A 196 -11.81 -18.83 8.70
N ASN A 197 -11.43 -18.02 7.71
CA ASN A 197 -10.20 -18.17 6.95
C ASN A 197 -9.24 -17.00 7.18
N ILE A 198 -9.72 -15.76 7.09
CA ILE A 198 -8.85 -14.58 7.17
C ILE A 198 -8.32 -14.33 8.58
N VAL A 199 -9.11 -14.59 9.63
CA VAL A 199 -8.68 -14.36 11.02
C VAL A 199 -7.57 -15.35 11.43
N PRO A 200 -7.70 -16.67 11.18
CA PRO A 200 -6.58 -17.60 11.38
C PRO A 200 -5.34 -17.23 10.56
N PHE A 201 -5.50 -16.89 9.28
CA PHE A 201 -4.38 -16.46 8.43
C PHE A 201 -3.61 -15.30 9.07
N ARG A 202 -4.30 -14.23 9.47
CA ARG A 202 -3.69 -13.05 10.09
C ARG A 202 -2.91 -13.39 11.36
N LYS A 203 -3.48 -14.23 12.24
CA LYS A 203 -2.81 -14.67 13.47
C LYS A 203 -1.56 -15.48 13.18
N GLU A 204 -1.66 -16.39 12.21
CA GLU A 204 -0.58 -17.27 11.84
C GLU A 204 0.58 -16.50 11.20
N ILE A 205 0.29 -15.66 10.18
CA ILE A 205 1.33 -14.87 9.52
C ILE A 205 1.96 -13.87 10.50
N ALA A 206 1.17 -13.21 11.37
CA ALA A 206 1.71 -12.27 12.37
C ALA A 206 2.63 -12.95 13.41
N ALA A 207 2.41 -14.24 13.69
CA ALA A 207 3.24 -15.03 14.60
C ALA A 207 4.45 -15.69 13.92
N SER A 208 4.58 -15.60 12.59
CA SER A 208 5.66 -16.23 11.85
C SER A 208 7.02 -15.65 12.26
N LYS A 209 8.05 -16.51 12.23
CA LYS A 209 9.44 -16.11 12.51
C LYS A 209 10.06 -15.29 11.37
N ILE A 210 9.41 -15.21 10.21
CA ILE A 210 9.88 -14.44 9.06
C ILE A 210 10.15 -12.98 9.44
N TRP A 211 9.39 -12.43 10.40
CA TRP A 211 9.54 -11.06 10.89
C TRP A 211 10.74 -10.83 11.82
N ASN A 212 11.45 -11.89 12.23
CA ASN A 212 12.62 -11.78 13.13
C ASN A 212 13.89 -11.36 12.38
N VAL A 213 13.79 -10.30 11.60
CA VAL A 213 14.86 -9.71 10.79
C VAL A 213 14.91 -8.20 11.03
N ILE A 214 16.05 -7.59 10.72
CA ILE A 214 16.19 -6.13 10.75
C ILE A 214 16.39 -5.66 9.31
N LEU A 215 15.38 -4.97 8.78
CA LEU A 215 15.35 -4.45 7.41
C LEU A 215 15.75 -2.97 7.40
N LYS A 216 16.37 -2.52 6.31
CA LYS A 216 16.57 -1.09 6.06
C LYS A 216 15.35 -0.53 5.30
N PRO A 217 14.63 0.47 5.84
CA PRO A 217 13.44 1.02 5.21
C PRO A 217 13.64 1.45 3.74
N GLU A 218 14.74 2.14 3.46
CA GLU A 218 15.05 2.68 2.13
C GLU A 218 15.34 1.56 1.12
N ALA A 219 16.08 0.54 1.56
CA ALA A 219 16.36 -0.65 0.76
C ALA A 219 15.10 -1.50 0.57
N LEU A 220 14.20 -1.55 1.55
CA LEU A 220 12.94 -2.27 1.49
C LEU A 220 11.98 -1.65 0.47
N MET A 221 11.85 -0.32 0.44
CA MET A 221 11.09 0.38 -0.61
C MET A 221 11.61 0.03 -2.00
N LYS A 222 12.94 0.09 -2.17
CA LYS A 222 13.59 -0.31 -3.42
C LYS A 222 13.32 -1.77 -3.77
N ALA A 223 13.44 -2.67 -2.80
CA ALA A 223 13.21 -4.10 -2.98
C ALA A 223 11.76 -4.38 -3.43
N MET A 224 10.77 -3.74 -2.81
CA MET A 224 9.35 -3.90 -3.20
C MET A 224 9.11 -3.45 -4.65
N ILE A 225 9.68 -2.32 -5.08
CA ILE A 225 9.53 -1.83 -6.46
C ILE A 225 10.23 -2.75 -7.46
N ILE A 226 11.45 -3.21 -7.16
CA ILE A 226 12.17 -4.19 -7.99
C ILE A 226 11.35 -5.47 -8.13
N ARG A 227 10.88 -6.01 -7.00
CA ARG A 227 10.14 -7.27 -6.96
C ARG A 227 8.82 -7.17 -7.73
N LEU A 228 8.13 -6.03 -7.66
CA LEU A 228 6.95 -5.74 -8.49
C LEU A 228 7.30 -5.73 -9.98
N GLY A 229 8.46 -5.21 -10.37
CA GLY A 229 8.96 -5.32 -11.75
C GLY A 229 9.23 -6.76 -12.19
N GLU A 230 9.86 -7.56 -11.33
CA GLU A 230 10.17 -8.98 -11.58
C GLU A 230 8.91 -9.85 -11.72
N MET A 231 7.82 -9.47 -11.06
CA MET A 231 6.50 -10.12 -11.19
C MET A 231 5.76 -9.75 -12.48
N GLY A 232 6.34 -8.90 -13.34
CA GLY A 232 5.70 -8.47 -14.59
C GLY A 232 5.47 -9.62 -15.57
N GLN A 233 4.24 -9.80 -16.04
CA GLN A 233 3.94 -10.69 -17.16
C GLN A 233 3.03 -9.98 -18.19
N PRO A 234 3.55 -9.62 -19.40
CA PRO A 234 4.93 -9.79 -19.88
C PRO A 234 5.97 -9.06 -19.03
N ALA A 235 7.25 -9.41 -19.21
CA ALA A 235 8.35 -8.82 -18.47
C ALA A 235 8.37 -7.29 -18.59
N ILE A 236 8.42 -6.60 -17.46
CA ILE A 236 8.55 -5.14 -17.42
C ILE A 236 10.02 -4.77 -17.69
N PRO A 237 10.30 -3.87 -18.66
CA PRO A 237 11.66 -3.43 -18.94
C PRO A 237 12.40 -2.90 -17.71
N TYR A 238 13.66 -3.29 -17.54
CA TYR A 238 14.49 -2.90 -16.41
C TYR A 238 14.58 -1.38 -16.25
N GLU A 239 14.67 -0.63 -17.35
CA GLU A 239 14.78 0.82 -17.35
C GLU A 239 13.56 1.50 -16.72
N ILE A 240 12.38 0.90 -16.88
CA ILE A 240 11.13 1.40 -16.29
C ILE A 240 11.15 1.18 -14.78
N VAL A 241 11.60 0.01 -14.35
CA VAL A 241 11.74 -0.34 -12.92
C VAL A 241 12.79 0.55 -12.25
N ASP A 242 13.98 0.69 -12.86
CA ASP A 242 15.07 1.53 -12.35
C ASP A 242 14.65 3.01 -12.26
N MET A 243 13.95 3.54 -13.27
CA MET A 243 13.41 4.89 -13.23
C MET A 243 12.38 5.06 -12.10
N GLY A 244 11.45 4.10 -11.95
CA GLY A 244 10.48 4.11 -10.85
C GLY A 244 11.14 4.11 -9.47
N VAL A 245 12.16 3.28 -9.26
CA VAL A 245 12.97 3.28 -8.03
C VAL A 245 13.61 4.66 -7.80
N ARG A 246 14.29 5.21 -8.82
CA ARG A 246 15.00 6.49 -8.70
C ARG A 246 14.06 7.64 -8.38
N ASP A 247 12.93 7.72 -9.08
CA ASP A 247 11.98 8.82 -8.90
C ASP A 247 11.31 8.75 -7.52
N PHE A 248 10.92 7.54 -7.08
CA PHE A 248 10.32 7.37 -5.76
C PHE A 248 11.33 7.65 -4.63
N LEU A 249 12.56 7.13 -4.71
CA LEU A 249 13.59 7.41 -3.70
C LEU A 249 14.01 8.89 -3.68
N ARG A 250 14.08 9.55 -4.85
CA ARG A 250 14.35 10.99 -4.91
C ARG A 250 13.23 11.81 -4.26
N TYR A 251 11.97 11.44 -4.48
CA TYR A 251 10.83 12.05 -3.77
C TYR A 251 10.95 11.90 -2.24
N MET A 252 11.54 10.80 -1.78
CA MET A 252 11.85 10.54 -0.37
C MET A 252 13.14 11.22 0.12
N ASN A 253 13.80 12.02 -0.73
CA ASN A 253 15.10 12.64 -0.48
C ASN A 253 16.24 11.65 -0.18
N ILE A 254 16.14 10.44 -0.73
CA ILE A 254 17.16 9.39 -0.64
C ILE A 254 17.93 9.38 -1.96
N ASN A 255 19.04 10.12 -2.00
CA ASN A 255 19.85 10.27 -3.21
C ASN A 255 21.01 9.27 -3.28
N GLU A 256 21.30 8.57 -2.18
CA GLU A 256 22.35 7.57 -2.10
C GLU A 256 21.86 6.20 -2.58
N TYR A 257 22.74 5.47 -3.26
CA TYR A 257 22.43 4.11 -3.71
C TYR A 257 22.14 3.19 -2.52
N GLN A 258 20.96 2.58 -2.53
CA GLN A 258 20.56 1.57 -1.55
C GLN A 258 20.82 0.17 -2.10
N ARG A 259 21.67 -0.61 -1.43
CA ARG A 259 21.81 -2.05 -1.71
C ARG A 259 20.64 -2.79 -1.09
N ALA A 260 19.94 -3.62 -1.86
CA ALA A 260 18.65 -4.19 -1.48
C ALA A 260 18.62 -5.74 -1.47
N ASP A 261 19.78 -6.41 -1.54
CA ASP A 261 19.85 -7.88 -1.65
C ASP A 261 19.20 -8.59 -0.45
N ALA A 262 19.38 -8.07 0.75
CA ALA A 262 18.84 -8.66 1.98
C ALA A 262 17.31 -8.47 2.04
N GLU A 263 16.82 -7.29 1.69
CA GLU A 263 15.41 -6.97 1.65
C GLU A 263 14.69 -7.71 0.53
N LEU A 264 15.31 -7.88 -0.64
CA LEU A 264 14.78 -8.72 -1.73
C LEU A 264 14.65 -10.17 -1.27
N LYS A 265 15.70 -10.73 -0.68
CA LYS A 265 15.67 -12.09 -0.13
C LYS A 265 14.54 -12.26 0.88
N PHE A 266 14.39 -11.30 1.80
CA PHE A 266 13.29 -11.30 2.76
C PHE A 266 11.91 -11.28 2.08
N LEU A 267 11.72 -10.47 1.03
CA LEU A 267 10.45 -10.45 0.30
C LEU A 267 10.14 -11.81 -0.34
N TYR A 268 11.12 -12.47 -0.98
CA TYR A 268 10.95 -13.82 -1.51
C TYR A 268 10.53 -14.82 -0.41
N GLU A 269 11.24 -14.83 0.72
CA GLU A 269 10.91 -15.73 1.84
C GLU A 269 9.53 -15.42 2.47
N LEU A 270 9.14 -14.14 2.51
CA LEU A 270 7.82 -13.71 2.97
C LEU A 270 6.70 -14.14 2.00
N GLU A 271 6.96 -14.06 0.69
CA GLU A 271 6.01 -14.53 -0.32
C GLU A 271 5.77 -16.04 -0.18
N ASP A 272 6.83 -16.82 0.00
CA ASP A 272 6.77 -18.27 0.23
C ASP A 272 6.00 -18.60 1.52
N GLU A 273 6.25 -17.87 2.61
CA GLU A 273 5.54 -18.05 3.88
C GLU A 273 4.04 -17.77 3.74
N ILE A 274 3.67 -16.65 3.09
CA ILE A 274 2.26 -16.31 2.82
C ILE A 274 1.61 -17.39 1.96
N ALA A 275 2.27 -17.81 0.89
CA ALA A 275 1.78 -18.85 0.00
C ALA A 275 1.57 -20.18 0.74
N ALA A 276 2.55 -20.59 1.55
CA ALA A 276 2.49 -21.82 2.33
C ALA A 276 1.30 -21.85 3.30
N ILE A 277 1.00 -20.73 3.98
CA ILE A 277 -0.18 -20.63 4.86
C ILE A 277 -1.47 -20.77 4.03
N ILE A 278 -1.56 -20.10 2.88
CA ILE A 278 -2.75 -20.16 2.01
C ILE A 278 -2.94 -21.57 1.42
N TYR A 279 -1.86 -22.24 1.00
CA TYR A 279 -1.92 -23.57 0.39
C TYR A 279 -2.55 -24.63 1.30
N LYS A 280 -2.44 -24.48 2.63
CA LYS A 280 -3.09 -25.39 3.59
C LYS A 280 -4.59 -25.60 3.35
N LYS A 281 -5.27 -24.63 2.72
CA LYS A 281 -6.72 -24.71 2.44
C LYS A 281 -7.12 -24.54 0.97
N PHE A 282 -6.25 -23.90 0.17
CA PHE A 282 -6.60 -23.47 -1.18
C PHE A 282 -5.75 -24.09 -2.29
N LEU A 283 -4.79 -24.96 -1.95
CA LEU A 283 -4.01 -25.69 -2.96
C LEU A 283 -4.95 -26.54 -3.83
N ARG A 284 -4.72 -26.53 -5.15
CA ARG A 284 -5.46 -27.39 -6.08
C ARG A 284 -5.14 -28.86 -5.82
N SER A 285 -6.12 -29.72 -6.03
CA SER A 285 -5.97 -31.18 -5.92
C SER A 285 -4.81 -31.72 -6.72
N ASP A 286 -4.54 -31.13 -7.89
CA ASP A 286 -3.54 -31.57 -8.86
C ASP A 286 -2.09 -31.32 -8.37
N PHE A 287 -1.92 -30.63 -7.24
CA PHE A 287 -0.63 -30.35 -6.59
C PHE A 287 -0.51 -30.97 -5.19
N ASN A 288 -1.43 -31.88 -4.81
CA ASN A 288 -1.39 -32.59 -3.52
C ASN A 288 -0.53 -33.88 -3.53
N GLU A 289 0.30 -34.09 -4.56
CA GLU A 289 1.18 -35.26 -4.71
C GLU A 289 2.57 -35.05 -4.06
#